data_AF-A0A7X9F7A5-F1
#
_entry.id   AF-A0A7X9F7A5-F1
#
_cell.length_a   1.000
_cell.length_b   1.000
_cell.length_c   1.000
_cell.angle_alpha   90.00
_cell.angle_beta   90.00
_cell.angle_gamma   90.00
#
_symmetry.space_group_name_H-M   'P 1'
#
loop_
_entity.id
_entity.type
_entity.pdbx_description
1 polymer ?
#
loop_
_entity_poly.entity_id
_entity_poly.type
_entity_poly.pdbx_seq_one_letter_code
_entity_poly.pdbx_strand_id
1 'polypeptide(L)'
;RFLDPVRRGMHFYIISQDSSGGWGQQLDMNLQATGARTYEPKALLPRATYENAMYLMTYYRYTGDRKFLARIPDAINWLERAKLPENQTENGKYSHSTFVEMGTNKPLYVHRKGSNVKYGFYYYDYNDQKLLGHYGGKCRIDVDRLKQEYEKVKLLSPEEAMKDSPLKVESFKEEGTPQHFYSLNRSFFPMKPDEKQVREIISSLDSEKRWLTKHVSISNPYIGDGQKQELTDEFASTDAGDETDTSPYRDTSNQDYISTSTYIRNMSILIGYLQANKK
;
A
#
# COMPACT_ATOMS: atom_id res chain seq x y z
N ARG A 1 14.37 -20.49 -17.20
CA ARG A 1 14.34 -19.65 -15.98
C ARG A 1 14.20 -18.19 -16.39
N PHE A 2 13.31 -17.42 -15.77
CA PHE A 2 13.07 -16.00 -16.10
C PHE A 2 14.06 -15.05 -15.38
N LEU A 3 15.35 -15.40 -15.28
CA LEU A 3 16.31 -14.64 -14.46
C LEU A 3 16.59 -13.24 -15.00
N ASP A 4 16.71 -13.11 -16.31
CA ASP A 4 16.99 -11.85 -16.98
C ASP A 4 15.89 -10.79 -16.75
N PRO A 5 14.59 -11.06 -17.00
CA PRO A 5 13.54 -10.09 -16.67
C PRO A 5 13.43 -9.80 -15.17
N VAL A 6 13.68 -10.78 -14.29
CA VAL A 6 13.74 -10.56 -12.83
C VAL A 6 14.85 -9.58 -12.47
N ARG A 7 16.05 -9.75 -13.02
CA ARG A 7 17.20 -8.87 -12.78
C ARG A 7 16.94 -7.46 -13.30
N ARG A 8 16.34 -7.31 -14.49
CA ARG A 8 15.91 -5.99 -14.99
C ARG A 8 14.92 -5.32 -14.05
N GLY A 9 13.92 -6.06 -13.57
CA GLY A 9 12.95 -5.57 -12.59
C GLY A 9 13.61 -5.11 -11.28
N MET A 10 14.62 -5.85 -10.79
CA MET A 10 15.37 -5.42 -9.60
C MET A 10 16.25 -4.20 -9.86
N HIS A 11 16.94 -4.15 -11.01
CA HIS A 11 17.80 -3.01 -11.38
C HIS A 11 17.01 -1.71 -11.55
N PHE A 12 15.75 -1.80 -11.97
CA PHE A 12 14.87 -0.65 -12.09
C PHE A 12 14.83 0.19 -10.81
N TYR A 13 14.78 -0.42 -9.63
CA TYR A 13 14.73 0.28 -8.35
C TYR A 13 15.99 1.14 -8.11
N ILE A 14 17.15 0.70 -8.59
CA ILE A 14 18.40 1.47 -8.47
C ILE A 14 18.36 2.71 -9.36
N ILE A 15 18.01 2.53 -10.64
CA ILE A 15 18.10 3.59 -11.66
C ILE A 15 16.94 4.59 -11.58
N SER A 16 15.84 4.20 -10.94
CA SER A 16 14.63 5.04 -10.80
C SER A 16 14.61 5.91 -9.54
N GLN A 17 15.62 5.79 -8.67
CA GLN A 17 15.69 6.66 -7.50
C GLN A 17 15.97 8.08 -7.95
N ASP A 18 15.17 9.02 -7.44
CA ASP A 18 15.42 10.43 -7.65
C ASP A 18 16.79 10.82 -7.06
N SER A 19 17.44 11.82 -7.67
CA SER A 19 18.74 12.31 -7.22
C SER A 19 18.78 12.73 -5.74
N SER A 20 17.63 13.10 -5.16
CA SER A 20 17.50 13.46 -3.74
C SER A 20 17.51 12.26 -2.79
N GLY A 21 17.32 11.03 -3.30
CA GLY A 21 17.23 9.78 -2.54
C GLY A 21 15.82 9.20 -2.40
N GLY A 22 14.77 9.93 -2.78
CA GLY A 22 13.40 9.43 -2.75
C GLY A 22 12.96 8.66 -4.00
N TRP A 23 11.82 7.98 -3.92
CA TRP A 23 11.10 7.45 -5.08
C TRP A 23 9.70 8.06 -5.17
N GLY A 24 9.25 8.32 -6.40
CA GLY A 24 7.84 8.60 -6.68
C GLY A 24 6.98 7.35 -6.66
N GLN A 25 5.66 7.52 -6.67
CA GLN A 25 4.70 6.42 -6.75
C GLN A 25 4.67 5.80 -8.15
N GLN A 26 4.79 6.67 -9.16
CA GLN A 26 4.90 6.33 -10.56
C GLN A 26 5.96 7.23 -11.22
N LEU A 27 6.47 6.74 -12.35
CA LEU A 27 7.52 7.38 -13.10
C LEU A 27 7.11 7.49 -14.57
N ASP A 28 7.59 8.50 -15.26
CA ASP A 28 7.47 8.61 -16.71
C ASP A 28 8.51 7.74 -17.44
N MET A 29 8.49 7.77 -18.77
CA MET A 29 9.44 7.01 -19.60
C MET A 29 10.90 7.51 -19.48
N ASN A 30 11.12 8.66 -18.86
CA ASN A 30 12.45 9.20 -18.54
C ASN A 30 12.88 8.87 -17.10
N LEU A 31 12.14 8.00 -16.40
CA LEU A 31 12.36 7.61 -15.00
C LEU A 31 12.24 8.77 -14.01
N GLN A 32 11.47 9.79 -14.35
CA GLN A 32 11.18 10.92 -13.45
C GLN A 32 9.84 10.70 -12.75
N ALA A 33 9.77 11.04 -11.46
CA ALA A 33 8.49 11.04 -10.74
C ALA A 33 7.45 11.90 -11.47
N THR A 34 6.24 11.38 -11.55
CA THR A 34 5.11 12.04 -12.24
C THR A 34 3.81 11.84 -11.48
N GLY A 35 2.79 12.64 -11.80
CA GLY A 35 1.45 12.47 -11.27
C GLY A 35 0.72 11.28 -11.90
N ALA A 36 -0.36 10.82 -11.27
CA ALA A 36 -1.22 9.78 -11.81
C ALA A 36 -2.68 10.24 -11.80
N ARG A 37 -3.46 9.86 -10.78
CA ARG A 37 -4.82 10.35 -10.62
C ARG A 37 -4.81 11.84 -10.31
N THR A 38 -5.95 12.53 -10.48
CA THR A 38 -6.08 13.98 -10.23
C THR A 38 -5.70 14.39 -8.81
N TYR A 39 -5.71 13.46 -7.85
CA TYR A 39 -5.30 13.62 -6.46
C TYR A 39 -3.91 13.03 -6.13
N GLU A 40 -3.12 12.69 -7.15
CA GLU A 40 -1.77 12.15 -6.99
C GLU A 40 -0.80 13.06 -7.75
N PRO A 41 -0.33 14.15 -7.11
CA PRO A 41 0.54 15.11 -7.77
C PRO A 41 1.90 14.49 -8.11
N LYS A 42 2.65 15.17 -8.98
CA LYS A 42 4.07 14.87 -9.22
C LYS A 42 4.85 15.09 -7.90
N ALA A 43 5.20 14.00 -7.24
CA ALA A 43 5.82 14.02 -5.92
C ALA A 43 6.65 12.76 -5.64
N LEU A 44 7.53 12.86 -4.65
CA LEU A 44 8.19 11.72 -4.01
C LEU A 44 7.34 11.24 -2.83
N LEU A 45 7.39 9.93 -2.54
CA LEU A 45 6.58 9.30 -1.50
C LEU A 45 7.45 8.64 -0.43
N PRO A 46 7.31 9.04 0.84
CA PRO A 46 8.00 8.42 1.97
C PRO A 46 7.75 6.92 2.09
N ARG A 47 6.50 6.47 1.91
CA ARG A 47 6.17 5.04 1.95
C ARG A 47 6.86 4.26 0.83
N ALA A 48 6.77 4.73 -0.42
CA ALA A 48 7.42 4.09 -1.56
C ALA A 48 8.94 4.04 -1.36
N THR A 49 9.54 5.11 -0.83
CA THR A 49 10.98 5.18 -0.56
C THR A 49 11.42 4.17 0.48
N TYR A 50 10.69 4.07 1.60
CA TYR A 50 10.94 3.06 2.63
C TYR A 50 10.83 1.64 2.06
N GLU A 51 9.72 1.34 1.38
CA GLU A 51 9.45 0.00 0.84
C GLU A 51 10.49 -0.40 -0.23
N ASN A 52 10.87 0.51 -1.12
CA ASN A 52 11.90 0.28 -2.13
C ASN A 52 13.28 0.02 -1.49
N ALA A 53 13.65 0.76 -0.45
CA ALA A 53 14.88 0.51 0.29
C ALA A 53 14.87 -0.87 0.98
N MET A 54 13.72 -1.30 1.52
CA MET A 54 13.55 -2.65 2.06
C MET A 54 13.65 -3.73 0.97
N TYR A 55 13.09 -3.48 -0.22
CA TYR A 55 13.21 -4.40 -1.35
C TYR A 55 14.65 -4.54 -1.86
N LEU A 56 15.40 -3.45 -1.93
CA LEU A 56 16.81 -3.46 -2.30
C LEU A 56 17.65 -4.37 -1.38
N MET A 57 17.40 -4.37 -0.07
CA MET A 57 18.04 -5.33 0.85
C MET A 57 17.65 -6.78 0.55
N THR A 58 16.38 -7.02 0.24
CA THR A 58 15.90 -8.35 -0.19
C THR A 58 16.58 -8.79 -1.49
N TYR A 59 16.81 -7.88 -2.44
CA TYR A 59 17.49 -8.19 -3.70
C TYR A 59 18.96 -8.55 -3.48
N TYR A 60 19.64 -7.89 -2.52
CA TYR A 60 20.98 -8.31 -2.11
C TYR A 60 20.95 -9.73 -1.54
N ARG A 61 20.00 -10.06 -0.64
CA ARG A 61 19.82 -11.43 -0.12
C ARG A 61 19.53 -12.45 -1.24
N TYR A 62 18.89 -12.04 -2.33
CA TYR A 62 18.62 -12.95 -3.45
C TYR A 62 19.80 -13.13 -4.39
N THR A 63 20.66 -12.13 -4.53
CA THR A 63 21.65 -12.09 -5.63
C THR A 63 23.10 -12.07 -5.18
N GLY A 64 23.37 -11.70 -3.92
CA GLY A 64 24.71 -11.42 -3.41
C GLY A 64 25.34 -10.15 -4.01
N ASP A 65 24.62 -9.42 -4.86
CA ASP A 65 25.17 -8.27 -5.57
C ASP A 65 25.05 -7.00 -4.74
N ARG A 66 26.19 -6.53 -4.22
CA ARG A 66 26.25 -5.36 -3.33
C ARG A 66 25.72 -4.07 -3.95
N LYS A 67 25.58 -3.97 -5.28
CA LYS A 67 25.03 -2.75 -5.91
C LYS A 67 23.59 -2.44 -5.45
N PHE A 68 22.83 -3.45 -5.04
CA PHE A 68 21.49 -3.23 -4.50
C PHE A 68 21.53 -2.46 -3.17
N LEU A 69 22.64 -2.48 -2.44
CA LEU A 69 22.78 -1.71 -1.20
C LEU A 69 23.18 -0.25 -1.44
N ALA A 70 23.67 0.10 -2.64
CA ALA A 70 24.33 1.38 -2.90
C ALA A 70 23.42 2.61 -2.73
N ARG A 71 22.11 2.47 -2.99
CA ARG A 71 21.13 3.57 -2.98
C ARG A 71 20.37 3.72 -1.66
N ILE A 72 20.52 2.77 -0.74
CA ILE A 72 19.80 2.76 0.55
C ILE A 72 20.23 3.91 1.47
N PRO A 73 21.53 4.28 1.59
CA PRO A 73 21.93 5.43 2.40
C PRO A 73 21.25 6.74 1.98
N ASP A 74 21.13 6.98 0.67
CA ASP A 74 20.46 8.17 0.13
C ASP A 74 18.97 8.19 0.50
N ALA A 75 18.32 7.01 0.46
CA ALA A 75 16.93 6.84 0.86
C ALA A 75 16.71 7.16 2.35
N ILE A 76 17.58 6.63 3.22
CA ILE A 76 17.56 6.92 4.66
C ILE A 76 17.73 8.42 4.90
N ASN A 77 18.75 9.02 4.31
CA ASN A 77 19.03 10.46 4.45
C ASN A 77 17.86 11.32 3.95
N TRP A 78 17.22 10.93 2.85
CA TRP A 78 16.06 11.64 2.32
C TRP A 78 14.85 11.55 3.27
N LEU A 79 14.53 10.35 3.76
CA LEU A 79 13.45 10.15 4.73
C LEU A 79 13.67 11.01 5.99
N GLU A 80 14.89 11.08 6.51
CA GLU A 80 15.17 11.91 7.67
C GLU A 80 14.94 13.41 7.43
N ARG A 81 15.26 13.90 6.23
CA ARG A 81 15.03 15.30 5.84
C ARG A 81 13.57 15.60 5.52
N ALA A 82 12.79 14.60 5.12
CA ALA A 82 11.38 14.73 4.74
C ALA A 82 10.41 14.55 5.92
N LYS A 83 10.91 14.43 7.15
CA LYS A 83 10.07 14.35 8.35
C LYS A 83 9.20 15.60 8.49
N LEU A 84 7.96 15.41 8.94
CA LEU A 84 7.04 16.49 9.24
C LEU A 84 7.57 17.37 10.38
N PRO A 85 7.28 18.68 10.37
CA PRO A 85 7.48 19.52 11.55
C PRO A 85 6.56 19.08 12.69
N GLU A 86 6.98 19.31 13.94
CA GLU A 86 6.29 18.81 15.15
C GLU A 86 4.79 19.17 15.18
N ASN A 87 4.43 20.37 14.73
CA ASN A 87 3.05 20.86 14.69
C ASN A 87 2.15 20.12 13.67
N GLN A 88 2.71 19.30 12.77
CA GLN A 88 1.96 18.52 11.78
C GLN A 88 1.96 17.00 12.07
N THR A 89 2.60 16.55 13.15
CA THR A 89 2.74 15.11 13.46
C THR A 89 1.49 14.50 14.10
N GLU A 90 0.52 15.30 14.52
CA GLU A 90 -0.60 14.86 15.38
C GLU A 90 -0.09 14.13 16.64
N ASN A 91 0.75 14.82 17.43
CA ASN A 91 1.37 14.27 18.64
C ASN A 91 2.15 12.97 18.37
N GLY A 92 2.92 12.95 17.27
CA GLY A 92 3.77 11.81 16.89
C GLY A 92 3.04 10.64 16.21
N LYS A 93 1.73 10.76 15.95
CA LYS A 93 0.96 9.75 15.20
C LYS A 93 1.50 9.57 13.78
N TYR A 94 1.91 10.66 13.14
CA TYR A 94 2.51 10.70 11.80
C TYR A 94 3.95 11.19 11.85
N SER A 95 4.76 10.73 10.90
CA SER A 95 6.14 11.20 10.76
C SER A 95 6.43 11.88 9.43
N HIS A 96 5.64 11.61 8.39
CA HIS A 96 5.83 12.17 7.04
C HIS A 96 4.48 12.52 6.41
N SER A 97 4.45 13.44 5.45
CA SER A 97 3.31 13.57 4.53
C SER A 97 3.27 12.37 3.57
N THR A 98 2.15 12.15 2.91
CA THR A 98 2.06 11.13 1.86
C THR A 98 2.84 11.54 0.63
N PHE A 99 2.75 12.82 0.23
CA PHE A 99 3.45 13.38 -0.92
C PHE A 99 4.46 14.43 -0.46
N VAL A 100 5.63 14.43 -1.08
CA VAL A 100 6.73 15.37 -0.80
C VAL A 100 7.15 16.04 -2.09
N GLU A 101 7.19 17.37 -2.08
CA GLU A 101 7.58 18.19 -3.21
C GLU A 101 9.05 17.93 -3.60
N MET A 102 9.27 17.67 -4.88
CA MET A 102 10.61 17.47 -5.44
C MET A 102 11.45 18.74 -5.32
N GLY A 103 12.73 18.59 -4.97
CA GLY A 103 13.69 19.69 -4.88
C GLY A 103 13.64 20.50 -3.57
N THR A 104 12.47 20.63 -2.93
CA THR A 104 12.32 21.39 -1.67
C THR A 104 12.14 20.50 -0.45
N ASN A 105 11.69 19.25 -0.63
CA ASN A 105 11.26 18.32 0.41
C ASN A 105 10.10 18.83 1.28
N LYS A 106 9.33 19.81 0.82
CA LYS A 106 8.14 20.29 1.55
C LYS A 106 7.02 19.26 1.49
N PRO A 107 6.22 19.10 2.56
CA PRO A 107 5.06 18.24 2.52
C PRO A 107 3.99 18.81 1.59
N LEU A 108 3.44 17.99 0.70
CA LEU A 108 2.29 18.34 -0.12
C LEU A 108 1.03 17.64 0.42
N TYR A 109 -0.02 18.43 0.58
CA TYR A 109 -1.33 17.96 1.02
C TYR A 109 -2.34 18.11 -0.08
N VAL A 110 -3.10 17.05 -0.33
CA VAL A 110 -4.11 17.03 -1.39
C VAL A 110 -5.47 17.26 -0.76
N HIS A 111 -6.27 18.06 -1.45
CA HIS A 111 -7.59 18.51 -1.04
C HIS A 111 -8.57 18.37 -2.21
N ARG A 112 -9.86 18.47 -1.91
CA ARG A 112 -10.94 18.53 -2.90
C ARG A 112 -11.87 19.70 -2.60
N LYS A 113 -12.47 20.26 -3.66
CA LYS A 113 -13.63 21.15 -3.58
C LYS A 113 -14.73 20.65 -4.51
N GLY A 114 -15.96 21.07 -4.23
CA GLY A 114 -17.13 20.75 -5.02
C GLY A 114 -17.78 19.42 -4.67
N SER A 115 -18.92 19.17 -5.30
CA SER A 115 -19.86 18.16 -4.83
C SER A 115 -19.62 16.77 -5.39
N ASN A 116 -19.05 16.62 -6.59
CA ASN A 116 -18.83 15.34 -7.26
C ASN A 116 -17.72 15.47 -8.33
N VAL A 117 -17.51 14.45 -9.15
CA VAL A 117 -16.48 14.45 -10.21
C VAL A 117 -16.72 15.51 -11.31
N LYS A 118 -17.97 15.95 -11.51
CA LYS A 118 -18.36 16.91 -12.54
C LYS A 118 -18.18 18.36 -12.08
N TYR A 119 -18.58 18.65 -10.85
CA TYR A 119 -18.60 20.01 -10.27
C TYR A 119 -17.55 20.21 -9.17
N GLY A 120 -16.58 19.30 -9.09
CA GLY A 120 -15.46 19.37 -8.16
C GLY A 120 -14.12 19.15 -8.83
N PHE A 121 -13.07 19.41 -8.07
CA PHE A 121 -11.70 19.17 -8.50
C PHE A 121 -10.79 18.96 -7.29
N TYR A 122 -9.66 18.32 -7.55
CA TYR A 122 -8.59 18.16 -6.58
C TYR A 122 -7.53 19.24 -6.78
N TYR A 123 -6.94 19.68 -5.68
CA TYR A 123 -5.80 20.59 -5.68
C TYR A 123 -4.86 20.19 -4.54
N TYR A 124 -3.67 20.77 -4.51
CA TYR A 124 -2.73 20.54 -3.44
C TYR A 124 -2.04 21.83 -3.03
N ASP A 125 -1.71 21.94 -1.76
CA ASP A 125 -0.93 23.03 -1.17
C ASP A 125 -0.10 22.50 0.03
N TYR A 126 0.33 23.40 0.92
CA TYR A 126 1.15 23.08 2.09
C TYR A 126 0.34 23.07 3.41
N ASN A 127 -0.99 23.15 3.35
CA ASN A 127 -1.90 23.17 4.49
C ASN A 127 -2.36 21.76 4.86
N ASP A 128 -2.14 21.34 6.09
CA ASP A 128 -2.48 19.99 6.54
C ASP A 128 -3.91 19.84 7.09
N GLN A 129 -4.75 20.87 6.90
CA GLN A 129 -6.16 20.89 7.29
C GLN A 129 -7.06 20.42 6.14
N LYS A 130 -8.23 19.83 6.45
CA LYS A 130 -9.21 19.35 5.46
C LYS A 130 -8.59 18.39 4.43
N LEU A 131 -7.83 17.42 4.92
CA LEU A 131 -7.27 16.34 4.11
C LEU A 131 -8.40 15.45 3.56
N LEU A 132 -8.14 14.78 2.43
CA LEU A 132 -9.07 13.82 1.84
C LEU A 132 -9.45 12.70 2.84
N GLY A 133 -10.73 12.35 2.92
CA GLY A 133 -11.20 11.20 3.72
C GLY A 133 -10.76 9.85 3.12
N HIS A 134 -10.86 9.73 1.79
CA HIS A 134 -10.60 8.50 1.05
C HIS A 134 -9.12 8.25 0.71
N TYR A 135 -8.23 9.20 0.96
CA TYR A 135 -6.80 9.08 0.67
C TYR A 135 -5.96 9.80 1.70
N GLY A 136 -5.29 9.05 2.58
CA GLY A 136 -4.55 9.62 3.71
C GLY A 136 -3.46 10.58 3.26
N GLY A 137 -3.46 11.81 3.79
CA GLY A 137 -2.45 12.84 3.48
C GLY A 137 -1.15 12.75 4.28
N LYS A 138 -1.10 11.90 5.31
CA LYS A 138 0.07 11.68 6.18
C LYS A 138 0.31 10.19 6.42
N CYS A 139 1.54 9.83 6.74
CA CYS A 139 1.93 8.46 7.06
C CYS A 139 2.96 8.39 8.19
N ARG A 140 3.15 7.18 8.71
CA ARG A 140 4.20 6.86 9.66
C ARG A 140 5.22 5.94 9.01
N ILE A 141 6.46 6.40 8.98
CA ILE A 141 7.63 5.65 8.51
C ILE A 141 8.56 5.40 9.69
N ASP A 142 8.98 4.14 9.84
CA ASP A 142 9.93 3.69 10.86
C ASP A 142 11.36 3.72 10.30
N VAL A 143 11.94 4.91 10.24
CA VAL A 143 13.28 5.14 9.67
C VAL A 143 14.36 4.42 10.48
N ASP A 144 14.19 4.29 11.80
CA ASP A 144 15.15 3.61 12.66
C ASP A 144 15.20 2.12 12.35
N ARG A 145 14.05 1.48 12.13
CA ARG A 145 14.01 0.09 11.63
C ARG A 145 14.73 -0.05 10.29
N LEU A 146 14.55 0.89 9.35
CA LEU A 146 15.25 0.85 8.06
C LEU A 146 16.76 0.89 8.26
N LYS A 147 17.26 1.80 9.12
CA LYS A 147 18.68 1.91 9.45
C LYS A 147 19.23 0.62 10.06
N GLN A 148 18.52 0.07 11.04
CA GLN A 148 18.92 -1.16 11.72
C GLN A 148 18.98 -2.35 10.74
N GLU A 149 17.97 -2.51 9.89
CA GLU A 149 17.97 -3.57 8.88
C GLU A 149 19.07 -3.39 7.84
N TYR A 150 19.33 -2.15 7.41
CA TYR A 150 20.42 -1.84 6.50
C TYR A 150 21.78 -2.23 7.07
N GLU A 151 22.09 -1.83 8.31
CA GLU A 151 23.37 -2.18 8.93
C GLU A 151 23.53 -3.69 9.13
N LYS A 152 22.47 -4.41 9.53
CA LYS A 152 22.51 -5.89 9.61
C LYS A 152 22.83 -6.52 8.25
N VAL A 153 22.16 -6.08 7.19
CA VAL A 153 22.28 -6.67 5.85
C VAL A 153 23.64 -6.35 5.21
N LYS A 154 24.13 -5.12 5.41
CA LYS A 154 25.40 -4.64 4.87
C LYS A 154 26.59 -5.47 5.34
N LEU A 155 26.54 -5.99 6.56
CA LEU A 155 27.59 -6.82 7.18
C LEU A 155 27.66 -8.24 6.60
N LEU A 156 26.60 -8.74 5.97
CA LEU A 156 26.61 -10.07 5.35
C LEU A 156 27.57 -10.09 4.16
N SER A 157 28.37 -11.15 4.04
CA SER A 157 29.03 -11.52 2.79
C SER A 157 27.99 -11.91 1.71
N PRO A 158 28.34 -11.84 0.41
CA PRO A 158 27.47 -12.34 -0.65
C PRO A 158 27.00 -13.78 -0.42
N GLU A 159 27.89 -14.65 0.05
CA GLU A 159 27.61 -16.06 0.31
C GLU A 159 26.59 -16.25 1.45
N GLU A 160 26.76 -15.52 2.55
CA GLU A 160 25.81 -15.53 3.68
C GLU A 160 24.45 -14.95 3.27
N ALA A 161 24.45 -13.83 2.54
CA ALA A 161 23.24 -13.17 2.09
C ALA A 161 22.39 -14.11 1.20
N MET A 162 23.06 -14.87 0.33
CA MET A 162 22.43 -15.80 -0.60
C MET A 162 22.07 -17.16 -0.01
N LYS A 163 22.34 -17.43 1.27
CA LYS A 163 22.20 -18.78 1.87
C LYS A 163 20.87 -19.45 1.53
N ASP A 164 19.76 -18.71 1.62
CA ASP A 164 18.41 -19.22 1.35
C ASP A 164 17.78 -18.56 0.10
N SER A 165 18.62 -18.15 -0.86
CA SER A 165 18.15 -17.42 -2.04
C SER A 165 17.29 -18.30 -2.95
N PRO A 166 16.07 -17.85 -3.33
CA PRO A 166 15.24 -18.55 -4.31
C PRO A 166 15.79 -18.47 -5.74
N LEU A 167 16.88 -17.70 -5.97
CA LEU A 167 17.54 -17.58 -7.28
C LEU A 167 18.77 -18.48 -7.41
N LYS A 168 19.13 -19.25 -6.37
CA LYS A 168 20.24 -20.21 -6.43
C LYS A 168 20.06 -21.20 -7.58
N VAL A 169 21.18 -21.57 -8.20
CA VAL A 169 21.20 -22.58 -9.27
C VAL A 169 21.43 -23.92 -8.60
N GLU A 170 20.34 -24.56 -8.20
CA GLU A 170 20.39 -25.90 -7.60
C GLU A 170 19.27 -26.78 -8.14
N SER A 171 19.46 -28.09 -8.03
CA SER A 171 18.38 -29.04 -8.28
C SER A 171 17.36 -28.88 -7.16
N PHE A 172 16.09 -28.72 -7.53
CA PHE A 172 15.01 -28.75 -6.56
C PHE A 172 14.89 -30.18 -6.01
N LYS A 173 15.07 -30.34 -4.69
CA LYS A 173 15.15 -31.64 -4.01
C LYS A 173 13.91 -31.98 -3.18
N GLU A 174 12.98 -31.05 -3.06
CA GLU A 174 11.77 -31.26 -2.27
C GLU A 174 10.73 -32.08 -3.04
N GLU A 175 9.83 -32.72 -2.30
CA GLU A 175 8.71 -33.47 -2.88
C GLU A 175 7.65 -32.50 -3.43
N GLY A 176 7.18 -32.76 -4.65
CA GLY A 176 6.18 -31.94 -5.34
C GLY A 176 6.79 -30.97 -6.36
N THR A 177 6.01 -29.96 -6.76
CA THR A 177 6.49 -28.96 -7.73
C THR A 177 7.00 -27.71 -7.00
N PRO A 178 8.02 -26.99 -7.52
CA PRO A 178 8.53 -25.78 -6.89
C PRO A 178 7.44 -24.75 -6.52
N GLN A 179 6.36 -24.67 -7.30
CA GLN A 179 5.23 -23.77 -7.05
C GLN A 179 4.55 -24.02 -5.68
N HIS A 180 4.61 -25.23 -5.12
CA HIS A 180 4.07 -25.53 -3.79
C HIS A 180 4.85 -24.83 -2.67
N PHE A 181 6.11 -24.45 -2.94
CA PHE A 181 7.02 -23.83 -1.98
C PHE A 181 7.06 -22.30 -2.14
N TYR A 182 6.34 -21.76 -3.14
CA TYR A 182 6.16 -20.33 -3.32
C TYR A 182 4.71 -19.96 -3.06
N SER A 183 4.44 -19.25 -1.96
CA SER A 183 3.13 -18.66 -1.75
C SER A 183 2.92 -17.52 -2.76
N LEU A 184 2.01 -17.74 -3.72
CA LEU A 184 1.52 -16.66 -4.59
C LEU A 184 0.65 -15.65 -3.82
N ASN A 185 0.17 -16.03 -2.63
CA ASN A 185 -0.57 -15.15 -1.74
C ASN A 185 0.40 -14.25 -0.97
N ARG A 186 0.47 -12.97 -1.36
CA ARG A 186 1.15 -11.91 -0.61
C ARG A 186 0.53 -11.65 0.77
N SER A 187 -0.71 -12.11 0.98
CA SER A 187 -1.47 -11.96 2.21
C SER A 187 -1.82 -13.34 2.76
N PHE A 188 -0.82 -14.07 3.23
CA PHE A 188 -1.09 -15.24 4.06
C PHE A 188 -1.39 -14.74 5.46
N PHE A 189 -2.64 -14.86 5.92
CA PHE A 189 -2.94 -14.77 7.34
C PHE A 189 -2.68 -16.16 7.93
N PRO A 190 -1.58 -16.38 8.69
CA PRO A 190 -1.23 -17.68 9.23
C PRO A 190 -2.07 -18.00 10.48
N MET A 191 -3.34 -17.60 10.52
CA MET A 191 -4.21 -18.08 11.58
C MET A 191 -4.73 -19.44 11.17
N LYS A 192 -4.29 -20.48 11.90
CA LYS A 192 -5.01 -21.76 11.92
C LYS A 192 -6.44 -21.44 12.38
N PRO A 193 -7.45 -21.61 11.52
CA PRO A 193 -8.80 -21.24 11.89
C PRO A 193 -9.26 -22.03 13.12
N ASP A 194 -9.84 -21.33 14.10
CA ASP A 194 -10.44 -21.95 15.28
C ASP A 194 -11.75 -22.65 14.87
N GLU A 195 -12.00 -23.84 15.39
CA GLU A 195 -13.24 -24.58 15.13
C GLU A 195 -14.47 -23.78 15.61
N LYS A 196 -14.35 -23.02 16.69
CA LYS A 196 -15.41 -22.13 17.16
C LYS A 196 -15.77 -21.09 16.09
N GLN A 197 -14.76 -20.45 15.51
CA GLN A 197 -14.94 -19.45 14.45
C GLN A 197 -15.61 -20.06 13.20
N VAL A 198 -15.24 -21.28 12.84
CA VAL A 198 -15.88 -22.02 11.73
C VAL A 198 -17.36 -22.26 12.03
N ARG A 199 -17.69 -22.72 13.24
CA ARG A 199 -19.08 -22.95 13.65
C ARG A 199 -19.89 -21.66 13.65
N GLU A 200 -19.33 -20.56 14.13
CA GLU A 200 -19.95 -19.22 14.09
C GLU A 200 -20.22 -18.74 12.66
N ILE A 201 -19.27 -18.94 11.75
CA ILE A 201 -19.46 -18.59 10.34
C ILE A 201 -20.59 -19.41 9.72
N ILE A 202 -20.64 -20.72 9.97
CA ILE A 202 -21.70 -21.59 9.43
C ILE A 202 -23.06 -21.24 10.04
N SER A 203 -23.12 -20.98 11.36
CA SER A 203 -24.36 -20.64 12.05
C SER A 203 -24.89 -19.24 11.70
N SER A 204 -24.02 -18.35 11.21
CA SER A 204 -24.42 -17.00 10.76
C SER A 204 -25.10 -16.95 9.39
N LEU A 205 -25.21 -18.09 8.68
CA LEU A 205 -25.95 -18.17 7.42
C LEU A 205 -27.45 -17.96 7.66
N ASP A 206 -28.07 -17.12 6.83
CA ASP A 206 -29.53 -16.95 6.85
C ASP A 206 -30.27 -18.16 6.23
N SER A 207 -31.60 -18.08 6.18
CA SER A 207 -32.46 -19.13 5.58
C SER A 207 -32.16 -19.37 4.09
N GLU A 208 -31.63 -18.37 3.39
CA GLU A 208 -31.24 -18.42 1.98
C GLU A 208 -29.76 -18.77 1.77
N LYS A 209 -29.04 -19.15 2.85
CA LYS A 209 -27.62 -19.52 2.83
C LYS A 209 -26.68 -18.38 2.41
N ARG A 210 -26.98 -17.16 2.87
CA ARG A 210 -26.17 -15.95 2.66
C ARG A 210 -25.53 -15.50 3.97
N TRP A 211 -24.36 -14.88 3.87
CA TRP A 211 -23.80 -14.08 4.96
C TRP A 211 -24.20 -12.63 4.80
N LEU A 212 -25.18 -12.21 5.59
CA LEU A 212 -25.58 -10.81 5.67
C LEU A 212 -24.65 -10.05 6.60
N THR A 213 -24.31 -8.83 6.23
CA THR A 213 -23.42 -7.96 7.00
C THR A 213 -23.89 -6.51 6.92
N LYS A 214 -23.78 -5.81 8.03
CA LYS A 214 -24.15 -4.40 8.17
C LYS A 214 -22.92 -3.52 8.08
N HIS A 215 -23.16 -2.23 7.85
CA HIS A 215 -22.13 -1.22 7.75
C HIS A 215 -21.06 -1.64 6.74
N VAL A 216 -21.39 -1.77 5.46
CA VAL A 216 -20.40 -2.09 4.42
C VAL A 216 -20.05 -0.84 3.63
N SER A 217 -19.02 -0.91 2.78
CA SER A 217 -18.78 0.15 1.80
C SER A 217 -19.77 -0.02 0.65
N ILE A 218 -20.54 1.04 0.36
CA ILE A 218 -21.51 1.11 -0.74
C ILE A 218 -21.21 2.34 -1.60
N SER A 219 -21.88 2.46 -2.74
CA SER A 219 -21.86 3.64 -3.60
C SER A 219 -23.28 4.13 -3.85
N ASN A 220 -23.45 5.42 -4.07
CA ASN A 220 -24.72 5.97 -4.54
C ASN A 220 -25.07 5.35 -5.92
N PRO A 221 -26.33 4.99 -6.18
CA PRO A 221 -26.79 4.68 -7.52
C PRO A 221 -26.57 5.88 -8.45
N TYR A 222 -26.22 5.63 -9.71
CA TYR A 222 -26.08 6.72 -10.67
C TYR A 222 -27.46 7.31 -11.00
N ILE A 223 -27.63 8.60 -10.68
CA ILE A 223 -28.88 9.37 -10.93
C ILE A 223 -28.65 10.59 -11.85
N GLY A 224 -27.50 10.65 -12.53
CA GLY A 224 -27.08 11.76 -13.38
C GLY A 224 -25.92 12.57 -12.80
N ASP A 225 -25.49 13.61 -13.51
CA ASP A 225 -24.32 14.44 -13.18
C ASP A 225 -24.49 15.31 -11.92
N GLY A 226 -25.70 15.44 -11.39
CA GLY A 226 -26.03 16.39 -10.32
C GLY A 226 -26.19 17.83 -10.83
N GLN A 227 -26.47 18.76 -9.91
CA GLN A 227 -26.70 20.18 -10.21
C GLN A 227 -25.97 21.14 -9.25
N LYS A 228 -25.27 20.63 -8.24
CA LYS A 228 -24.58 21.44 -7.21
C LYS A 228 -23.24 21.95 -7.75
N GLN A 229 -23.26 23.11 -8.42
CA GLN A 229 -22.08 23.70 -9.07
C GLN A 229 -21.18 24.52 -8.14
N GLU A 230 -21.63 24.80 -6.92
CA GLU A 230 -20.87 25.62 -5.97
C GLU A 230 -19.60 24.92 -5.49
N LEU A 231 -18.48 25.64 -5.49
CA LEU A 231 -17.20 25.15 -4.98
C LEU A 231 -17.19 25.20 -3.44
N THR A 232 -17.76 24.16 -2.84
CA THR A 232 -17.80 23.94 -1.39
C THR A 232 -16.63 23.08 -0.89
N ASP A 233 -16.31 23.19 0.39
CA ASP A 233 -15.40 22.30 1.12
C ASP A 233 -16.12 21.32 2.05
N GLU A 234 -17.46 21.27 1.98
CA GLU A 234 -18.31 20.33 2.73
C GLU A 234 -17.84 18.88 2.63
N PHE A 235 -17.40 18.48 1.42
CA PHE A 235 -16.97 17.12 1.13
C PHE A 235 -15.44 16.94 1.19
N ALA A 236 -14.69 17.93 1.68
CA ALA A 236 -13.23 17.91 1.64
C ALA A 236 -12.63 16.67 2.34
N SER A 237 -13.23 16.27 3.47
CA SER A 237 -12.78 15.17 4.32
C SER A 237 -13.77 14.01 4.38
N THR A 238 -14.61 13.84 3.37
CA THR A 238 -15.54 12.72 3.23
C THR A 238 -15.06 11.72 2.16
N ASP A 239 -15.55 10.47 2.26
CA ASP A 239 -15.25 9.42 1.29
C ASP A 239 -16.00 9.65 -0.04
N ALA A 240 -17.20 10.21 0.03
CA ALA A 240 -18.03 10.56 -1.13
C ALA A 240 -18.56 11.99 -0.99
N GLY A 241 -18.87 12.58 -2.13
CA GLY A 241 -19.51 13.88 -2.27
C GLY A 241 -21.02 13.83 -2.06
N ASP A 242 -21.74 14.56 -2.89
CA ASP A 242 -23.20 14.61 -2.87
C ASP A 242 -23.85 13.27 -3.32
N GLU A 243 -25.18 13.24 -3.35
CA GLU A 243 -25.98 12.08 -3.72
C GLU A 243 -25.75 11.56 -5.16
N THR A 244 -25.04 12.33 -5.99
CA THR A 244 -24.66 11.93 -7.36
C THR A 244 -23.21 11.45 -7.47
N ASP A 245 -22.41 11.61 -6.41
CA ASP A 245 -21.06 11.04 -6.33
C ASP A 245 -21.13 9.53 -6.08
N THR A 246 -20.67 8.75 -7.06
CA THR A 246 -20.67 7.28 -7.00
C THR A 246 -19.43 6.70 -6.30
N SER A 247 -18.57 7.55 -5.71
CA SER A 247 -17.44 7.11 -4.90
C SER A 247 -17.91 6.23 -3.72
N PRO A 248 -17.15 5.20 -3.35
CA PRO A 248 -17.54 4.33 -2.26
C PRO A 248 -17.45 5.06 -0.93
N TYR A 249 -18.42 4.85 -0.04
CA TYR A 249 -18.44 5.36 1.33
C TYR A 249 -18.99 4.30 2.28
N ARG A 250 -18.74 4.48 3.58
CA ARG A 250 -19.23 3.57 4.62
C ARG A 250 -20.72 3.84 4.90
N ASP A 251 -21.58 2.85 4.68
CA ASP A 251 -22.95 2.94 5.20
C ASP A 251 -22.93 2.80 6.72
N THR A 252 -23.64 3.69 7.42
CA THR A 252 -23.79 3.69 8.88
C THR A 252 -25.12 3.13 9.33
N SER A 253 -26.03 2.84 8.40
CA SER A 253 -27.33 2.24 8.68
C SER A 253 -27.22 0.77 9.14
N ASN A 254 -28.32 0.23 9.66
CA ASN A 254 -28.45 -1.18 10.02
C ASN A 254 -28.96 -2.07 8.87
N GLN A 255 -28.90 -1.59 7.62
CA GLN A 255 -29.28 -2.37 6.46
C GLN A 255 -28.37 -3.58 6.29
N ASP A 256 -28.97 -4.72 5.94
CA ASP A 256 -28.25 -5.95 5.65
C ASP A 256 -27.79 -6.00 4.20
N TYR A 257 -26.52 -6.35 3.99
CA TYR A 257 -25.88 -6.47 2.67
C TYR A 257 -25.21 -7.81 2.47
N ILE A 258 -25.12 -8.24 1.22
CA ILE A 258 -24.16 -9.25 0.78
C ILE A 258 -22.86 -8.50 0.44
N SER A 259 -21.74 -8.90 1.05
CA SER A 259 -20.45 -8.25 0.83
C SER A 259 -19.39 -9.21 0.34
N THR A 260 -18.69 -8.81 -0.73
CA THR A 260 -17.53 -9.52 -1.26
C THR A 260 -16.44 -9.68 -0.21
N SER A 261 -16.19 -8.67 0.64
CA SER A 261 -15.14 -8.76 1.67
C SER A 261 -15.49 -9.77 2.77
N THR A 262 -16.76 -9.80 3.20
CA THR A 262 -17.27 -10.81 4.14
C THR A 262 -17.22 -12.20 3.54
N TYR A 263 -17.63 -12.36 2.27
CA TYR A 263 -17.57 -13.63 1.57
C TYR A 263 -16.13 -14.15 1.47
N ILE A 264 -15.19 -13.33 0.97
CA ILE A 264 -13.77 -13.71 0.85
C ILE A 264 -13.19 -14.09 2.21
N ARG A 265 -13.46 -13.31 3.26
CA ARG A 265 -12.99 -13.60 4.61
C ARG A 265 -13.51 -14.95 5.10
N ASN A 266 -14.83 -15.16 5.05
CA ASN A 266 -15.46 -16.38 5.55
C ASN A 266 -14.98 -17.61 4.75
N MET A 267 -14.93 -17.51 3.42
CA MET A 267 -14.40 -18.59 2.57
C MET A 267 -12.93 -18.89 2.84
N SER A 268 -12.10 -17.86 3.06
CA SER A 268 -10.68 -18.05 3.39
C SER A 268 -10.51 -18.82 4.70
N ILE A 269 -11.31 -18.51 5.71
CA ILE A 269 -11.31 -19.20 7.01
C ILE A 269 -11.76 -20.66 6.84
N LEU A 270 -12.86 -20.90 6.12
CA LEU A 270 -13.39 -22.25 5.89
C LEU A 270 -12.41 -23.13 5.09
N ILE A 271 -11.84 -22.60 4.00
CA ILE A 271 -10.84 -23.29 3.19
C ILE A 271 -9.58 -23.57 4.02
N GLY A 272 -9.11 -22.58 4.79
CA GLY A 272 -7.96 -22.74 5.68
C GLY A 272 -8.19 -23.83 6.73
N TYR A 273 -9.40 -23.94 7.28
CA TYR A 273 -9.74 -25.00 8.23
C TYR A 273 -9.70 -26.39 7.57
N LEU A 274 -10.24 -26.53 6.37
CA LEU A 274 -10.18 -27.79 5.61
C LEU A 274 -8.74 -28.18 5.29
N GLN A 275 -7.91 -27.23 4.84
CA GLN A 275 -6.50 -27.48 4.55
C GLN A 275 -5.73 -27.92 5.80
N ALA A 276 -5.96 -27.29 6.95
CA ALA A 276 -5.29 -27.64 8.21
C ALA A 276 -5.71 -29.00 8.79
N ASN A 277 -6.85 -29.55 8.35
CA ASN A 277 -7.40 -30.83 8.83
C ASN A 277 -7.43 -31.91 7.74
N LYS A 278 -6.83 -31.67 6.57
CA LYS A 278 -6.56 -32.73 5.59
C LYS A 278 -5.49 -33.66 6.19
N LYS A 279 -5.87 -34.92 6.38
CA LYS A 279 -4.93 -36.02 6.66
C LYS A 279 -4.13 -36.36 5.40
#